data_AF-A0A7C9JD15-F1
#
_entry.id   AF-A0A7C9JD15-F1
#
_cell.length_a   1.000
_cell.length_b   1.000
_cell.length_c   1.000
_cell.angle_alpha   90.00
_cell.angle_beta   90.00
_cell.angle_gamma   90.00
#
_symmetry.space_group_name_H-M   'P 1'
#
loop_
_entity.id
_entity.type
_entity.pdbx_description
1 polymer ?
#
loop_
_entity_poly.entity_id
_entity_poly.type
_entity_poly.pdbx_seq_one_letter_code
_entity_poly.pdbx_strand_id
1 'polypeptide(L)'
;MIVFVAIVLVIGVLAWAVVKSDELAGLTPRTTGPNRAYPHGAVVAASCEKAPESASFAQAFRKALPWGMSALFALIALAGAVCQQVGASVSPSEHSQMFFVGSVLMNAALSVLPPLGIALEAYFRAGEKGKLFANYVVILLLGAVLGALVWLAFDAVWLLADATGSAAWASPWRSALYAWGSIAGYMVGSALAVTRIGNRVTFVRTFADGHRDKVEVSDRSVAFRALSALAKK
;
A
#
# COMPACT_ATOMS: atom_id res chain seq x y z
N MET A 1 -6.85 -8.24 14.31
CA MET A 1 -6.84 -7.53 13.00
C MET A 1 -7.47 -6.14 13.07
N ILE A 2 -8.71 -6.01 13.56
CA ILE A 2 -9.46 -4.72 13.58
C ILE A 2 -8.72 -3.61 14.34
N VAL A 3 -8.23 -3.89 15.55
CA VAL A 3 -7.47 -2.91 16.36
C VAL A 3 -6.21 -2.43 15.64
N PHE A 4 -5.48 -3.34 15.00
CA PHE A 4 -4.28 -3.01 14.23
C PHE A 4 -4.61 -2.10 13.03
N VAL A 5 -5.66 -2.43 12.27
CA VAL A 5 -6.13 -1.61 11.15
C VAL A 5 -6.56 -0.23 11.62
N ALA A 6 -7.27 -0.13 12.74
CA ALA A 6 -7.69 1.15 13.32
C ALA A 6 -6.50 2.03 13.71
N ILE A 7 -5.47 1.48 14.36
CA ILE A 7 -4.26 2.21 14.73
C ILE A 7 -3.52 2.71 13.48
N VAL A 8 -3.33 1.83 12.49
CA VAL A 8 -2.68 2.18 11.21
C VAL A 8 -3.45 3.29 10.50
N LEU A 9 -4.78 3.23 10.47
CA LEU A 9 -5.63 4.27 9.90
C LEU A 9 -5.45 5.62 10.61
N VAL A 10 -5.50 5.64 11.94
CA VAL A 10 -5.37 6.89 12.71
C VAL A 10 -4.00 7.53 12.45
N ILE A 11 -2.91 6.76 12.59
CA ILE A 11 -1.55 7.28 12.35
C ILE A 11 -1.39 7.71 10.88
N GLY A 12 -1.95 6.95 9.95
CA GLY A 12 -1.94 7.26 8.51
C GLY A 12 -2.64 8.58 8.19
N VAL A 13 -3.85 8.79 8.72
CA VAL A 13 -4.63 10.01 8.51
C VAL A 13 -3.93 11.21 9.12
N LEU A 14 -3.38 11.08 10.33
CA LEU A 14 -2.62 12.14 10.98
C LEU A 14 -1.35 12.49 10.17
N ALA A 15 -0.57 11.49 9.77
CA ALA A 15 0.62 11.72 8.95
C ALA A 15 0.27 12.33 7.58
N TRP A 16 -0.82 11.90 6.96
CA TRP A 16 -1.33 12.48 5.72
C TRP A 16 -1.76 13.93 5.90
N ALA A 17 -2.48 14.25 6.99
CA ALA A 17 -2.91 15.60 7.29
C ALA A 17 -1.73 16.55 7.50
N VAL A 18 -0.69 16.11 8.21
CA VAL A 18 0.55 16.88 8.41
C VAL A 18 1.24 17.14 7.07
N VAL A 19 1.49 16.10 6.28
CA VAL A 19 2.15 16.22 4.96
C VAL A 19 1.35 17.13 4.04
N LYS A 20 0.02 17.00 4.00
CA LYS A 20 -0.83 17.85 3.15
C LYS A 20 -0.89 19.29 3.60
N SER A 21 -0.88 19.53 4.92
CA SER A 21 -0.86 20.89 5.46
C SER A 21 0.43 21.60 5.07
N ASP A 22 1.57 20.90 5.09
CA ASP A 22 2.87 21.43 4.67
C ASP A 22 2.96 21.66 3.15
N GLU A 23 2.51 20.68 2.34
CA GLU A 23 2.45 20.81 0.88
C GLU A 23 1.61 22.02 0.43
N LEU A 24 0.56 22.38 1.19
CA LEU A 24 -0.37 23.47 0.88
C LEU A 24 -0.03 24.78 1.62
N ALA A 25 1.02 24.80 2.45
CA ALA A 25 1.37 25.98 3.24
C ALA A 25 1.67 27.19 2.35
N GLY A 26 1.01 28.32 2.66
CA GLY A 26 1.13 29.57 1.90
C GLY A 26 0.50 29.59 0.51
N LEU A 27 -0.17 28.50 0.08
CA LEU A 27 -0.87 28.40 -1.22
C LEU A 27 -2.39 28.60 -1.11
N THR A 28 -2.91 28.87 0.10
CA THR A 28 -4.36 29.00 0.30
C THR A 28 -4.86 30.41 -0.08
N PRO A 29 -6.08 30.55 -0.61
CA PRO A 29 -6.63 31.86 -0.99
C PRO A 29 -6.76 32.87 0.16
N ARG A 30 -6.69 32.39 1.42
CA ARG A 30 -6.80 33.20 2.64
C ARG A 30 -5.45 33.65 3.21
N THR A 31 -4.32 33.16 2.71
CA THR A 31 -3.00 33.66 3.13
C THR A 31 -2.69 34.96 2.42
N THR A 32 -2.95 36.09 3.09
CA THR A 32 -2.58 37.44 2.62
C THR A 32 -1.36 37.99 3.36
N GLY A 33 -1.04 37.47 4.54
CA GLY A 33 0.11 37.88 5.36
C GLY A 33 0.51 36.83 6.40
N PRO A 34 1.60 37.06 7.15
CA PRO A 34 2.08 36.15 8.17
C PRO A 34 1.05 35.99 9.29
N ASN A 35 0.80 34.76 9.72
CA ASN A 35 -0.06 34.45 10.86
C ASN A 35 0.49 33.23 11.61
N ARG A 36 -0.05 32.94 12.80
CA ARG A 36 0.35 31.82 13.66
C ARG A 36 0.32 30.45 12.96
N ALA A 37 -0.54 30.30 11.93
CA ALA A 37 -0.62 29.09 11.11
C ALA A 37 0.32 29.11 9.88
N TYR A 38 0.75 30.29 9.42
CA TYR A 38 1.60 30.50 8.25
C TYR A 38 2.60 31.63 8.55
N PRO A 39 3.71 31.34 9.26
CA PRO A 39 4.60 32.37 9.79
C PRO A 39 5.33 33.19 8.71
N HIS A 40 5.41 32.67 7.48
CA HIS A 40 6.05 33.33 6.34
C HIS A 40 5.03 33.95 5.34
N GLY A 41 3.73 33.80 5.59
CA GLY A 41 2.68 34.34 4.72
C GLY A 41 2.50 33.56 3.41
N ALA A 42 2.19 34.29 2.33
CA ALA A 42 1.86 33.70 1.02
C ALA A 42 3.11 33.32 0.21
N VAL A 43 3.01 32.25 -0.58
CA VAL A 43 4.03 31.89 -1.56
C VAL A 43 3.89 32.82 -2.78
N VAL A 44 4.93 33.59 -3.08
CA VAL A 44 4.93 34.60 -4.16
C VAL A 44 5.64 34.12 -5.42
N ALA A 45 6.61 33.23 -5.28
CA ALA A 45 7.32 32.62 -6.40
C ALA A 45 7.70 31.17 -6.07
N ALA A 46 7.84 30.34 -7.10
CA ALA A 46 8.33 28.98 -6.96
C ALA A 46 9.29 28.64 -8.11
N SER A 47 10.28 27.78 -7.87
CA SER A 47 11.07 27.18 -8.93
C SER A 47 11.09 25.66 -8.77
N CYS A 48 11.05 24.95 -9.90
CA CYS A 48 11.08 23.49 -9.94
C CYS A 48 12.52 23.02 -10.18
N GLU A 49 13.09 22.22 -9.27
CA GLU A 49 14.49 21.76 -9.42
C GLU A 49 14.66 20.76 -10.58
N LYS A 50 13.68 19.87 -10.80
CA LYS A 50 13.70 18.91 -11.90
C LYS A 50 12.27 18.57 -12.34
N ALA A 51 11.99 18.68 -13.64
CA ALA A 51 10.68 18.29 -14.18
C ALA A 51 10.45 16.78 -13.98
N PRO A 52 9.21 16.34 -13.69
CA PRO A 52 8.92 14.92 -13.52
C PRO A 52 9.12 14.18 -14.85
N GLU A 53 9.83 13.05 -14.81
CA GLU A 53 9.93 12.15 -15.95
C GLU A 53 8.56 11.51 -16.22
N SER A 54 8.05 11.68 -17.44
CA SER A 54 6.78 11.13 -17.87
C SER A 54 6.92 9.63 -18.17
N ALA A 55 6.68 8.78 -17.17
CA ALA A 55 6.50 7.35 -17.39
C ALA A 55 5.02 7.04 -17.67
N SER A 56 4.75 6.12 -18.61
CA SER A 56 3.38 5.63 -18.84
C SER A 56 2.86 4.89 -17.59
N PHE A 57 1.54 4.95 -17.35
CA PHE A 57 0.93 4.28 -16.20
C PHE A 57 1.24 2.78 -16.17
N ALA A 58 1.18 2.11 -17.32
CA ALA A 58 1.46 0.68 -17.42
C ALA A 58 2.91 0.33 -17.00
N GLN A 59 3.88 1.15 -17.40
CA GLN A 59 5.28 0.93 -17.03
C GLN A 59 5.51 1.20 -15.53
N ALA A 60 4.92 2.27 -15.00
CA ALA A 60 4.99 2.60 -13.57
C ALA A 60 4.34 1.51 -12.71
N PHE A 61 3.17 1.00 -13.12
CA PHE A 61 2.48 -0.08 -12.44
C PHE A 61 3.29 -1.37 -12.42
N ARG A 62 3.85 -1.78 -13.57
CA ARG A 62 4.69 -2.98 -13.65
C ARG A 62 5.92 -2.91 -12.74
N LYS A 63 6.54 -1.73 -12.63
CA LYS A 63 7.70 -1.51 -11.74
C LYS A 63 7.31 -1.56 -10.26
N ALA A 64 6.10 -1.11 -9.93
CA ALA A 64 5.57 -1.07 -8.57
C ALA A 64 5.11 -2.42 -8.04
N LEU A 65 4.95 -3.45 -8.90
CA LEU A 65 4.48 -4.77 -8.48
C LEU A 65 5.47 -5.44 -7.50
N PRO A 66 5.03 -5.77 -6.27
CA PRO A 66 5.85 -6.40 -5.24
C PRO A 66 5.97 -7.91 -5.45
N TRP A 67 6.69 -8.32 -6.49
CA TRP A 67 6.81 -9.73 -6.89
C TRP A 67 7.51 -10.61 -5.86
N GLY A 68 8.50 -10.09 -5.14
CA GLY A 68 9.33 -10.89 -4.25
C GLY A 68 8.54 -11.43 -3.05
N MET A 69 7.91 -10.53 -2.30
CA MET A 69 7.08 -10.84 -1.14
C MET A 69 5.82 -11.59 -1.56
N SER A 70 5.20 -11.24 -2.70
CA SER A 70 4.04 -11.98 -3.20
C SER A 70 4.40 -13.43 -3.51
N ALA A 71 5.53 -13.68 -4.19
CA ALA A 71 6.01 -15.02 -4.47
C ALA A 71 6.38 -15.78 -3.19
N LEU A 72 7.05 -15.13 -2.23
CA LEU A 72 7.41 -15.72 -0.95
C LEU A 72 6.16 -16.21 -0.18
N PHE A 73 5.15 -15.36 -0.01
CA PHE A 73 3.93 -15.77 0.70
C PHE A 73 3.12 -16.81 -0.07
N ALA A 74 3.14 -16.77 -1.41
CA ALA A 74 2.50 -17.80 -2.22
C ALA A 74 3.17 -19.17 -2.06
N LEU A 75 4.51 -19.19 -1.96
CA LEU A 75 5.29 -20.40 -1.67
C LEU A 75 5.05 -20.90 -0.24
N ILE A 76 4.92 -20.01 0.75
CA ILE A 76 4.56 -20.38 2.13
C ILE A 76 3.18 -21.05 2.16
N ALA A 77 2.20 -20.48 1.46
CA ALA A 77 0.85 -21.07 1.35
C ALA A 77 0.89 -22.44 0.67
N LEU A 78 1.67 -22.58 -0.41
CA LEU A 78 1.87 -23.84 -1.12
C LEU A 78 2.50 -24.90 -0.22
N ALA A 79 3.60 -24.57 0.45
CA ALA A 79 4.27 -25.46 1.40
C ALA A 79 3.34 -25.87 2.54
N GLY A 80 2.54 -24.93 3.07
CA GLY A 80 1.52 -25.20 4.07
C GLY A 80 0.51 -26.25 3.61
N ALA A 81 -0.06 -26.07 2.42
CA ALA A 81 -1.02 -27.02 1.85
C ALA A 81 -0.40 -28.39 1.56
N VAL A 82 0.82 -28.45 1.02
CA VAL A 82 1.54 -29.71 0.78
C VAL A 82 1.82 -30.43 2.09
N CYS A 83 2.33 -29.76 3.12
CA CYS A 83 2.59 -30.36 4.43
C CYS A 83 1.31 -30.89 5.10
N GLN A 84 0.19 -30.16 5.00
CA GLN A 84 -1.10 -30.63 5.48
C GLN A 84 -1.61 -31.85 4.70
N GLN A 85 -1.46 -31.85 3.37
CA GLN A 85 -1.87 -32.97 2.51
C GLN A 85 -1.05 -34.23 2.77
N VAL A 86 0.28 -34.09 2.87
CA VAL A 86 1.18 -35.19 3.20
C VAL A 86 0.90 -35.67 4.62
N GLY A 87 0.81 -34.75 5.60
CA GLY A 87 0.46 -35.07 6.99
C GLY A 87 -0.82 -35.88 7.11
N ALA A 88 -1.86 -35.55 6.32
CA ALA A 88 -3.10 -36.30 6.28
C ALA A 88 -2.95 -37.75 5.76
N SER A 89 -1.88 -38.05 5.03
CA SER A 89 -1.63 -39.35 4.39
C SER A 89 -0.64 -40.26 5.14
N VAL A 90 0.02 -39.78 6.20
CA VAL A 90 1.00 -40.55 7.00
C VAL A 90 0.41 -41.11 8.29
N SER A 91 1.17 -42.02 8.93
CA SER A 91 0.78 -42.72 10.16
C SER A 91 0.48 -41.75 11.32
N PRO A 92 -0.35 -42.12 12.31
CA PRO A 92 -0.86 -41.21 13.35
C PRO A 92 0.20 -40.42 14.15
N SER A 93 1.41 -40.98 14.32
CA SER A 93 2.51 -40.29 15.02
C SER A 93 3.15 -39.18 14.17
N GLU A 94 3.41 -39.45 12.89
CA GLU A 94 3.98 -38.50 11.92
C GLU A 94 2.93 -37.52 11.36
N HIS A 95 1.67 -37.94 11.34
CA HIS A 95 0.49 -37.14 10.98
C HIS A 95 0.46 -35.83 11.77
N SER A 96 0.75 -35.90 13.07
CA SER A 96 0.71 -34.75 13.97
C SER A 96 1.75 -33.67 13.61
N GLN A 97 2.97 -34.06 13.20
CA GLN A 97 4.06 -33.11 12.99
C GLN A 97 3.95 -32.39 11.65
N MET A 98 3.78 -33.13 10.55
CA MET A 98 3.67 -32.53 9.22
C MET A 98 2.40 -31.67 9.07
N PHE A 99 1.28 -32.14 9.66
CA PHE A 99 0.04 -31.36 9.68
C PHE A 99 0.18 -30.09 10.54
N PHE A 100 0.88 -30.16 11.67
CA PHE A 100 1.16 -28.99 12.50
C PHE A 100 2.01 -27.96 11.75
N VAL A 101 3.14 -28.38 11.16
CA VAL A 101 4.00 -27.49 10.35
C VAL A 101 3.19 -26.84 9.23
N GLY A 102 2.39 -27.62 8.50
CA GLY A 102 1.55 -27.09 7.44
C GLY A 102 0.53 -26.07 7.95
N SER A 103 -0.05 -26.30 9.13
CA SER A 103 -0.99 -25.38 9.77
C SER A 103 -0.32 -24.07 10.22
N VAL A 104 0.92 -24.12 10.70
CA VAL A 104 1.70 -22.91 11.05
C VAL A 104 1.99 -22.08 9.81
N LEU A 105 2.45 -22.71 8.72
CA LEU A 105 2.72 -22.03 7.45
C LEU A 105 1.44 -21.41 6.86
N MET A 106 0.33 -22.14 6.89
CA MET A 106 -0.96 -21.64 6.41
C MET A 106 -1.45 -20.45 7.24
N ASN A 107 -1.35 -20.53 8.57
CA ASN A 107 -1.66 -19.39 9.44
C ASN A 107 -0.78 -18.18 9.13
N ALA A 108 0.51 -18.37 8.86
CA ALA A 108 1.39 -17.27 8.45
C ALA A 108 0.93 -16.64 7.12
N ALA A 109 0.56 -17.45 6.12
CA ALA A 109 0.08 -16.98 4.82
C ALA A 109 -1.31 -16.31 4.86
N LEU A 110 -2.13 -16.60 5.88
CA LEU A 110 -3.45 -15.98 6.07
C LEU A 110 -3.46 -14.87 7.14
N SER A 111 -2.30 -14.60 7.76
CA SER A 111 -2.17 -13.59 8.82
C SER A 111 -2.09 -12.16 8.27
N VAL A 112 -1.69 -11.23 9.13
CA VAL A 112 -1.35 -9.84 8.74
C VAL A 112 0.03 -9.71 8.08
N LEU A 113 0.86 -10.78 8.08
CA LEU A 113 2.21 -10.73 7.51
C LEU A 113 2.23 -10.47 5.99
N PRO A 114 1.41 -11.13 5.15
CA PRO A 114 1.35 -10.84 3.73
C PRO A 114 1.06 -9.38 3.37
N PRO A 115 -0.03 -8.75 3.85
CA PRO A 115 -0.30 -7.36 3.47
C PRO A 115 0.81 -6.41 3.95
N LEU A 116 1.42 -6.64 5.12
CA LEU A 116 2.54 -5.83 5.60
C LEU A 116 3.78 -5.98 4.72
N GLY A 117 4.20 -7.21 4.44
CA GLY A 117 5.39 -7.47 3.65
C GLY A 117 5.25 -7.00 2.20
N ILE A 118 4.10 -7.26 1.58
CA ILE A 118 3.79 -6.85 0.21
C ILE A 118 3.74 -5.33 0.09
N ALA A 119 3.09 -4.65 1.04
CA ALA A 119 3.05 -3.18 1.06
C ALA A 119 4.44 -2.58 1.28
N LEU A 120 5.28 -3.22 2.10
CA LEU A 120 6.64 -2.77 2.38
C LEU A 120 7.53 -2.86 1.13
N GLU A 121 7.47 -3.98 0.39
CA GLU A 121 8.19 -4.09 -0.87
C GLU A 121 7.67 -3.07 -1.89
N ALA A 122 6.35 -2.91 -2.03
CA ALA A 122 5.76 -1.90 -2.92
C ALA A 122 6.21 -0.48 -2.54
N TYR A 123 6.29 -0.18 -1.24
CA TYR A 123 6.82 1.08 -0.73
C TYR A 123 8.28 1.30 -1.08
N PHE A 124 9.15 0.28 -0.94
CA PHE A 124 10.54 0.39 -1.38
C PHE A 124 10.68 0.56 -2.89
N ARG A 125 9.75 0.02 -3.67
CA ARG A 125 9.66 0.22 -5.12
C ARG A 125 9.13 1.61 -5.53
N ALA A 126 8.60 2.41 -4.60
CA ALA A 126 7.99 3.71 -4.88
C ALA A 126 9.00 4.85 -5.19
N GLY A 127 10.29 4.54 -5.37
CA GLY A 127 11.33 5.53 -5.65
C GLY A 127 11.77 6.34 -4.43
N GLU A 128 12.98 6.90 -4.45
CA GLU A 128 13.61 7.53 -3.28
C GLU A 128 12.86 8.73 -2.73
N LYS A 129 12.24 9.53 -3.60
CA LYS A 129 11.52 10.75 -3.21
C LYS A 129 10.10 10.48 -2.70
N GLY A 130 9.63 9.24 -2.68
CA GLY A 130 8.28 8.84 -2.23
C GLY A 130 8.22 8.26 -0.82
N LYS A 131 9.35 8.17 -0.11
CA LYS A 131 9.48 7.42 1.15
C LYS A 131 9.00 8.19 2.39
N LEU A 132 7.71 8.50 2.43
CA LEU A 132 7.03 8.97 3.64
C LEU A 132 6.25 7.83 4.29
N PHE A 133 6.25 7.76 5.62
CA PHE A 133 5.45 6.75 6.35
C PHE A 133 3.96 6.81 5.96
N ALA A 134 3.42 8.01 5.73
CA ALA A 134 2.05 8.19 5.24
C ALA A 134 1.78 7.42 3.92
N ASN A 135 2.75 7.39 3.01
CA ASN A 135 2.62 6.67 1.76
C ASN A 135 2.64 5.16 1.99
N TYR A 136 3.49 4.65 2.90
CA TYR A 136 3.44 3.25 3.30
C TYR A 136 2.06 2.86 3.84
N VAL A 137 1.46 3.70 4.69
CA VAL A 137 0.11 3.44 5.23
C VAL A 137 -0.94 3.41 4.12
N VAL A 138 -0.91 4.35 3.18
CA VAL A 138 -1.85 4.36 2.04
C VAL A 138 -1.69 3.11 1.18
N ILE A 139 -0.45 2.69 0.92
CA ILE A 139 -0.14 1.46 0.16
C ILE A 139 -0.69 0.23 0.88
N LEU A 140 -0.43 0.12 2.18
CA LEU A 140 -0.90 -0.97 3.02
C LEU A 140 -2.43 -1.04 3.05
N LEU A 141 -3.11 0.09 3.21
CA LEU A 141 -4.57 0.15 3.27
C LEU A 141 -5.20 -0.24 1.94
N LEU A 142 -4.73 0.31 0.82
CA LEU A 142 -5.29 -0.03 -0.49
C LEU A 142 -5.03 -1.49 -0.86
N GLY A 143 -3.83 -1.99 -0.54
CA GLY A 143 -3.51 -3.42 -0.60
C GLY A 143 -4.51 -4.23 0.21
N ALA A 144 -4.62 -3.97 1.52
CA ALA A 144 -5.49 -4.69 2.44
C ALA A 144 -6.96 -4.68 2.02
N VAL A 145 -7.49 -3.54 1.56
CA VAL A 145 -8.88 -3.43 1.05
C VAL A 145 -9.08 -4.33 -0.17
N LEU A 146 -8.18 -4.30 -1.16
CA LEU A 146 -8.31 -5.14 -2.34
C LEU A 146 -8.16 -6.63 -2.02
N GLY A 147 -7.24 -7.02 -1.13
CA GLY A 147 -7.17 -8.39 -0.66
C GLY A 147 -8.41 -8.83 0.11
N ALA A 148 -8.98 -7.96 0.96
CA ALA A 148 -10.24 -8.24 1.66
C ALA A 148 -11.43 -8.38 0.70
N LEU A 149 -11.49 -7.60 -0.38
CA LEU A 149 -12.52 -7.76 -1.41
C LEU A 149 -12.40 -9.10 -2.12
N VAL A 150 -11.17 -9.54 -2.44
CA VAL A 150 -10.95 -10.87 -3.03
C VAL A 150 -11.35 -11.95 -2.03
N TRP A 151 -11.01 -11.80 -0.75
CA TRP A 151 -11.43 -12.73 0.30
C TRP A 151 -12.96 -12.86 0.36
N LEU A 152 -13.68 -11.73 0.39
CA LEU A 152 -15.14 -11.72 0.44
C LEU A 152 -15.76 -12.34 -0.82
N ALA A 153 -15.16 -12.11 -1.99
CA ALA A 153 -15.62 -12.74 -3.24
C ALA A 153 -15.45 -14.27 -3.20
N PHE A 154 -14.32 -14.76 -2.68
CA PHE A 154 -14.12 -16.19 -2.46
C PHE A 154 -15.12 -16.74 -1.45
N ASP A 155 -15.34 -16.04 -0.32
CA ASP A 155 -16.28 -16.49 0.70
C ASP A 155 -17.72 -16.58 0.16
N ALA A 156 -18.15 -15.61 -0.65
CA ALA A 156 -19.45 -15.63 -1.30
C ALA A 156 -19.60 -16.80 -2.28
N VAL A 157 -18.58 -17.06 -3.12
CA VAL A 157 -18.57 -18.21 -4.05
C VAL A 157 -18.62 -19.52 -3.27
N TRP A 158 -17.93 -19.60 -2.13
CA TRP A 158 -17.90 -20.80 -1.30
C TRP A 158 -19.21 -21.04 -0.56
N LEU A 159 -19.87 -19.99 -0.07
CA LEU A 159 -21.19 -20.09 0.54
C LEU A 159 -22.24 -20.62 -0.44
N LEU A 160 -22.13 -20.23 -1.72
CA LEU A 160 -22.94 -20.78 -2.82
C LEU A 160 -22.62 -22.26 -3.11
N ALA A 161 -21.35 -22.65 -3.03
CA ALA A 161 -20.93 -24.05 -3.21
C ALA A 161 -21.41 -24.94 -2.06
N ASP A 162 -21.25 -24.53 -0.80
CA ASP A 162 -21.68 -25.31 0.37
C ASP A 162 -23.20 -25.55 0.36
N ALA A 163 -24.00 -24.57 -0.09
CA ALA A 163 -25.45 -24.72 -0.29
C ALA A 163 -25.82 -25.78 -1.36
N THR A 164 -24.86 -26.15 -2.20
CA THR A 164 -24.99 -27.08 -3.32
C THR A 164 -24.54 -28.51 -2.96
N GLY A 165 -23.99 -28.74 -1.76
CA GLY A 165 -23.84 -30.07 -1.15
C GLY A 165 -22.78 -31.01 -1.73
N SER A 166 -21.81 -30.55 -2.54
CA SER A 166 -20.67 -31.43 -2.84
C SER A 166 -19.73 -31.61 -1.66
N ALA A 167 -18.95 -32.68 -1.66
CA ALA A 167 -18.10 -33.06 -0.53
C ALA A 167 -16.60 -32.91 -0.83
N ALA A 168 -16.22 -32.42 -2.00
CA ALA A 168 -14.81 -32.36 -2.45
C ALA A 168 -13.99 -31.24 -1.77
N TRP A 169 -14.47 -30.67 -0.65
CA TRP A 169 -14.26 -29.25 -0.33
C TRP A 169 -13.67 -28.95 1.06
N ALA A 170 -13.26 -29.98 1.80
CA ALA A 170 -12.49 -29.86 3.05
C ALA A 170 -10.97 -30.02 2.82
N SER A 171 -10.46 -29.68 1.63
CA SER A 171 -9.07 -29.93 1.26
C SER A 171 -8.14 -28.80 1.74
N PRO A 172 -6.89 -29.12 2.17
CA PRO A 172 -5.84 -28.13 2.46
C PRO A 172 -5.60 -27.11 1.33
N TRP A 173 -5.94 -27.50 0.10
CA TRP A 173 -5.84 -26.65 -1.09
C TRP A 173 -6.83 -25.48 -1.10
N ARG A 174 -7.97 -25.60 -0.39
CA ARG A 174 -8.90 -24.47 -0.22
C ARG A 174 -8.17 -23.28 0.38
N SER A 175 -7.54 -23.46 1.54
CA SER A 175 -6.83 -22.40 2.25
C SER A 175 -5.71 -21.78 1.43
N ALA A 176 -4.99 -22.60 0.63
CA ALA A 176 -3.98 -22.09 -0.30
C ALA A 176 -4.57 -21.21 -1.41
N LEU A 177 -5.71 -21.60 -2.00
CA LEU A 177 -6.40 -20.77 -3.00
C LEU A 177 -6.85 -19.43 -2.42
N TYR A 178 -7.41 -19.42 -1.20
CA TYR A 178 -7.74 -18.19 -0.48
C TYR A 178 -6.52 -17.31 -0.25
N ALA A 179 -5.40 -17.91 0.18
CA ALA A 179 -4.15 -17.18 0.38
C ALA A 179 -3.66 -16.56 -0.93
N TRP A 180 -3.62 -17.31 -2.03
CA TRP A 180 -3.16 -16.82 -3.33
C TRP A 180 -4.05 -15.71 -3.89
N GLY A 181 -5.38 -15.86 -3.81
CA GLY A 181 -6.32 -14.81 -4.22
C GLY A 181 -6.09 -13.52 -3.42
N SER A 182 -5.97 -13.63 -2.10
CA SER A 182 -5.74 -12.50 -1.21
C SER A 182 -4.38 -11.84 -1.49
N ILE A 183 -3.32 -12.63 -1.70
CA ILE A 183 -1.98 -12.15 -2.08
C ILE A 183 -2.04 -11.37 -3.40
N ALA A 184 -2.75 -11.87 -4.41
CA ALA A 184 -2.95 -11.16 -5.67
C ALA A 184 -3.67 -9.82 -5.45
N GLY A 185 -4.72 -9.80 -4.62
CA GLY A 185 -5.41 -8.57 -4.22
C GLY A 185 -4.49 -7.57 -3.51
N TYR A 186 -3.70 -8.02 -2.53
CA TYR A 186 -2.71 -7.20 -1.83
C TYR A 186 -1.67 -6.62 -2.79
N MET A 187 -1.15 -7.44 -3.70
CA MET A 187 -0.15 -7.06 -4.71
C MET A 187 -0.69 -5.97 -5.63
N VAL A 188 -1.88 -6.19 -6.21
CA VAL A 188 -2.50 -5.23 -7.13
C VAL A 188 -2.85 -3.93 -6.41
N GLY A 189 -3.45 -3.99 -5.22
CA GLY A 189 -3.80 -2.79 -4.46
C GLY A 189 -2.60 -1.98 -4.03
N SER A 190 -1.53 -2.63 -3.58
CA SER A 190 -0.29 -1.96 -3.21
C SER A 190 0.37 -1.29 -4.43
N ALA A 191 0.43 -1.99 -5.56
CA ALA A 191 0.99 -1.44 -6.80
C ALA A 191 0.14 -0.27 -7.33
N LEU A 192 -1.19 -0.35 -7.26
CA LEU A 192 -2.08 0.76 -7.63
C LEU A 192 -1.82 1.99 -6.78
N ALA A 193 -1.64 1.83 -5.46
CA ALA A 193 -1.35 2.94 -4.56
C ALA A 193 -0.03 3.62 -4.93
N VAL A 194 1.05 2.84 -5.10
CA VAL A 194 2.36 3.35 -5.52
C VAL A 194 2.26 4.12 -6.83
N THR A 195 1.58 3.54 -7.82
CA THR A 195 1.43 4.17 -9.15
C THR A 195 0.61 5.45 -9.09
N ARG A 196 -0.26 5.61 -8.09
CA ARG A 196 -1.10 6.79 -7.87
C ARG A 196 -0.40 7.89 -7.06
N ILE A 197 0.52 7.53 -6.16
CA ILE A 197 1.36 8.48 -5.43
C ILE A 197 2.19 9.34 -6.40
N GLY A 198 2.61 8.75 -7.54
CA GLY A 198 3.31 9.47 -8.60
C GLY A 198 4.74 9.86 -8.22
N ASN A 199 5.38 10.66 -9.08
CA ASN A 199 6.73 11.12 -8.81
C ASN A 199 6.67 12.34 -7.88
N ARG A 200 7.50 12.37 -6.84
CA ARG A 200 7.70 13.59 -6.04
C ARG A 200 8.70 14.51 -6.72
N VAL A 201 8.32 15.77 -6.80
CA VAL A 201 9.08 16.85 -7.41
C VAL A 201 9.41 17.86 -6.33
N THR A 202 10.67 18.29 -6.28
CA THR A 202 11.16 19.27 -5.33
C THR A 202 10.96 20.68 -5.89
N PHE A 203 10.23 21.51 -5.16
CA PHE A 203 10.05 22.93 -5.45
C PHE A 203 10.76 23.76 -4.40
N VAL A 204 11.43 24.82 -4.84
CA VAL A 204 11.89 25.90 -3.97
C VAL A 204 10.80 26.96 -3.96
N ARG A 205 10.16 27.19 -2.81
CA ARG A 205 9.14 28.22 -2.60
C ARG A 205 9.81 29.48 -2.06
N THR A 206 9.44 30.64 -2.59
CA THR A 206 9.78 31.94 -2.00
C THR A 206 8.52 32.57 -1.43
N PHE A 207 8.57 32.95 -0.17
CA PHE A 207 7.48 33.58 0.56
C PHE A 207 7.53 35.11 0.49
N ALA A 208 6.42 35.76 0.85
CA ALA A 208 6.27 37.21 0.80
C ALA A 208 7.28 37.97 1.67
N ASP A 209 7.76 37.35 2.75
CA ASP A 209 8.81 37.87 3.63
C ASP A 209 10.25 37.65 3.10
N GLY A 210 10.38 37.03 1.92
CA GLY A 210 11.66 36.66 1.31
C GLY A 210 12.23 35.32 1.80
N HIS A 211 11.58 34.64 2.74
CA HIS A 211 12.01 33.32 3.18
C HIS A 211 11.93 32.31 2.03
N ARG A 212 12.90 31.38 1.98
CA ARG A 212 12.97 30.32 0.98
C ARG A 212 12.95 28.97 1.65
N ASP A 213 12.06 28.11 1.18
CA ASP A 213 11.86 26.77 1.70
C ASP A 213 11.80 25.75 0.55
N LYS A 214 12.17 24.50 0.84
CA LYS A 214 12.09 23.40 -0.11
C LYS A 214 10.94 22.48 0.28
N VAL A 215 10.03 22.25 -0.66
CA VAL A 215 8.92 21.31 -0.47
C VAL A 215 8.94 20.24 -1.55
N GLU A 216 8.69 19.00 -1.14
CA GLU A 216 8.51 17.89 -2.07
C GLU A 216 7.02 17.60 -2.25
N VAL A 217 6.52 17.81 -3.47
CA VAL A 217 5.11 17.61 -3.81
C VAL A 217 4.98 16.52 -4.85
N SER A 218 3.94 15.69 -4.72
CA SER A 218 3.56 14.74 -5.78
C SER A 218 3.14 15.49 -7.04
N ASP A 219 3.62 15.06 -8.21
CA ASP A 219 3.25 15.56 -9.54
C ASP A 219 1.73 15.52 -9.83
N ARG A 220 0.99 14.70 -9.10
CA ARG A 220 -0.48 14.57 -9.19
C ARG A 220 -1.24 15.38 -8.15
N SER A 221 -0.54 16.10 -7.28
CA SER A 221 -1.17 16.90 -6.21
C SER A 221 -1.69 18.25 -6.70
N VAL A 222 -2.64 18.82 -5.96
CA VAL A 222 -3.12 20.20 -6.17
C VAL A 222 -1.98 21.21 -5.92
N ALA A 223 -1.11 20.93 -4.95
CA ALA A 223 0.07 21.74 -4.66
C ALA A 223 1.02 21.84 -5.86
N PHE A 224 1.27 20.74 -6.57
CA PHE A 224 2.08 20.75 -7.80
C PHE A 224 1.50 21.68 -8.87
N ARG A 225 0.18 21.65 -9.09
CA ARG A 225 -0.48 22.55 -10.06
C ARG A 225 -0.33 24.02 -9.66
N ALA A 226 -0.52 24.33 -8.39
CA ALA A 226 -0.38 25.69 -7.88
C ALA A 226 1.06 26.22 -7.97
N LEU A 227 2.05 25.41 -7.54
CA LEU A 227 3.46 25.77 -7.58
C LEU A 227 3.99 25.88 -9.02
N SER A 228 3.53 24.99 -9.92
CA SER A 228 3.88 25.05 -11.34
C SER A 228 3.30 26.28 -12.05
N ALA A 229 2.14 26.79 -11.61
CA ALA A 229 1.59 28.05 -12.11
C ALA A 229 2.41 29.26 -11.65
N LEU A 230 2.94 29.23 -10.41
CA LEU A 230 3.82 30.27 -9.88
C LEU A 230 5.22 30.24 -10.51
N ALA A 231 5.72 29.07 -10.90
CA ALA A 231 7.02 28.92 -11.54
C ALA A 231 7.07 29.36 -13.03
N LYS A 232 5.92 29.65 -13.63
CA LYS A 232 5.81 30.16 -15.01
C LYS A 232 5.75 31.69 -15.10
N LYS A 233 5.64 32.38 -13.96
CA LYS A 233 5.67 33.85 -13.86
C LYS A 233 7.09 34.33 -13.65
#